data_AF-A0AAW8K7T5-F1
#
_entry.id   AF-A0AAW8K7T5-F1
#
_cell.length_a   1.000
_cell.length_b   1.000
_cell.length_c   1.000
_cell.angle_alpha   90.00
_cell.angle_beta   90.00
_cell.angle_gamma   90.00
#
_symmetry.space_group_name_H-M   'P 1'
#
loop_
_entity.id
_entity.type
_entity.pdbx_description
1 polymer ?
#
loop_
_entity_poly.entity_id
_entity_poly.type
_entity_poly.pdbx_seq_one_letter_code
_entity_poly.pdbx_strand_id
1 'polypeptide(L)' 'RNGEIGAFFIDDQAYVKRLKITKNYIALISDNPNYAPIYIGPGENFHAVGKVIKVLSDI' A
#
# COMPACT_ATOMS: atom_id res chain seq x y z
N ARG A 1 2.12 -5.78 7.90
CA ARG A 1 2.19 -7.24 7.65
C ARG A 1 1.44 -7.55 6.37
N ASN A 2 1.70 -8.70 5.73
CA ASN A 2 0.99 -9.11 4.51
C ASN A 2 -0.53 -9.12 4.76
N GLY A 3 -1.30 -8.50 3.87
CA GLY A 3 -2.76 -8.35 3.96
C GLY A 3 -3.25 -7.16 4.78
N GLU A 4 -2.40 -6.45 5.53
CA GLU A 4 -2.81 -5.26 6.30
C GLU A 4 -2.92 -4.01 5.42
N ILE A 5 -3.79 -3.09 5.83
CA ILE A 5 -3.89 -1.76 5.23
C ILE A 5 -2.85 -0.85 5.89
N GLY A 6 -2.07 -0.15 5.08
CA GLY A 6 -1.05 0.79 5.54
C GLY A 6 -1.05 2.08 4.74
N ALA A 7 -0.34 3.07 5.29
CA ALA A 7 0.07 4.27 4.59
C ALA A 7 1.50 4.09 4.07
N PHE A 8 1.72 4.41 2.81
CA PHE A 8 2.98 4.20 2.10
C PHE A 8 3.38 5.44 1.32
N PHE A 9 4.68 5.69 1.21
CA PHE A 9 5.25 6.57 0.21
C PHE A 9 5.99 5.73 -0.83
N ILE A 10 5.76 6.02 -2.10
CA ILE A 10 6.56 5.52 -3.22
C ILE A 10 7.09 6.76 -3.92
N ASP A 11 8.40 6.95 -3.84
CA ASP A 11 9.07 8.19 -4.22
C ASP A 11 8.37 9.38 -3.54
N ASP A 12 7.74 10.29 -4.29
CA ASP A 12 7.07 11.49 -3.75
C ASP A 12 5.54 11.37 -3.67
N GLN A 13 4.99 10.16 -3.81
CA GLN A 13 3.55 9.93 -3.84
C GLN A 13 3.07 9.12 -2.63
N ALA A 14 2.02 9.61 -1.98
CA ALA A 14 1.42 8.98 -0.80
C ALA A 14 0.22 8.08 -1.16
N TYR A 15 0.15 6.92 -0.53
CA TYR A 15 -0.86 5.90 -0.81
C TYR A 15 -1.42 5.28 0.48
N VAL A 16 -2.73 5.00 0.49
CA VAL A 16 -3.37 4.10 1.44
C VAL A 16 -3.87 2.87 0.69
N LYS A 17 -3.24 1.72 0.93
CA LYS A 17 -3.49 0.48 0.19
C LYS A 17 -3.28 -0.75 1.07
N ARG A 18 -3.67 -1.92 0.58
CA ARG A 18 -3.39 -3.21 1.22
C ARG A 18 -2.02 -3.72 0.80
N LEU A 19 -1.16 -4.04 1.76
CA LEU A 19 0.18 -4.55 1.49
C LEU A 19 0.14 -6.02 1.10
N LYS A 20 0.65 -6.38 -0.08
CA LYS A 20 0.88 -7.76 -0.51
C LYS A 20 2.38 -8.03 -0.54
N ILE A 21 2.83 -8.97 0.28
CA ILE A 21 4.20 -9.48 0.26
C ILE A 21 4.16 -10.95 -0.15
N THR A 22 4.96 -11.31 -1.14
CA THR A 22 5.22 -12.68 -1.54
C THR A 22 6.73 -12.94 -1.55
N LYS A 23 7.15 -14.17 -1.86
CA LYS A 23 8.58 -14.47 -2.05
C LYS A 23 9.19 -13.73 -3.24
N ASN A 24 8.38 -13.30 -4.21
CA ASN A 24 8.85 -12.81 -5.51
C ASN A 24 8.63 -11.31 -5.70
N TYR A 25 7.66 -10.71 -5.01
CA TYR A 25 7.30 -9.31 -5.20
C TYR A 25 6.64 -8.72 -3.95
N ILE A 26 6.68 -7.39 -3.88
CA ILE A 26 5.88 -6.54 -3.00
C ILE A 26 4.92 -5.74 -3.89
N ALA A 27 3.66 -5.63 -3.49
CA ALA A 27 2.66 -4.82 -4.19
C ALA A 27 1.71 -4.14 -3.22
N LEU A 28 1.18 -2.99 -3.63
CA LEU A 28 0.08 -2.28 -2.98
C LEU A 28 -1.21 -2.55 -3.75
N ILE A 29 -2.14 -3.23 -3.10
CA ILE A 29 -3.42 -3.65 -3.69
C ILE A 29 -4.51 -2.66 -3.32
N SER A 30 -5.32 -2.28 -4.30
CA SER A 30 -6.53 -1.49 -4.09
C SER A 30 -7.70 -2.40 -3.73
N ASP A 31 -8.46 -2.03 -2.70
CA ASP A 31 -9.76 -2.66 -2.42
C ASP A 31 -10.89 -2.11 -3.33
N ASN A 32 -10.53 -1.34 -4.36
CA ASN A 32 -11.40 -0.93 -5.46
C ASN A 32 -10.98 -1.70 -6.73
N PRO A 33 -11.86 -2.56 -7.30
CA PRO A 33 -11.52 -3.43 -8.43
C PRO A 33 -11.17 -2.68 -9.73
N ASN A 34 -11.54 -1.41 -9.83
CA ASN A 34 -11.23 -0.59 -11.00
C ASN A 34 -9.79 -0.05 -11.02
N TYR A 35 -9.01 -0.31 -9.97
CA TYR A 35 -7.64 0.18 -9.82
C TYR A 35 -6.66 -0.99 -9.81
N ALA A 36 -5.72 -0.97 -10.75
CA ALA A 36 -4.68 -1.98 -10.85
C ALA A 36 -3.76 -1.97 -9.59
N PRO A 37 -3.20 -3.13 -9.22
CA PRO A 37 -2.11 -3.20 -8.25
C PRO A 37 -0.91 -2.34 -8.63
N ILE A 38 -0.25 -1.76 -7.64
CA ILE A 38 1.05 -1.09 -7.81
C ILE A 38 2.13 -2.06 -7.35
N TYR A 39 2.98 -2.52 -8.28
CA TYR A 39 4.11 -3.39 -7.97
C TYR A 39 5.33 -2.55 -7.65
N ILE A 40 6.01 -2.86 -6.55
CA ILE A 40 7.23 -2.15 -6.16
C ILE A 40 8.41 -2.76 -6.92
N GLY A 41 8.97 -1.97 -7.83
CA GLY A 41 10.11 -2.32 -8.66
C GLY A 41 11.46 -2.12 -7.96
N PRO A 42 12.53 -2.72 -8.50
CA PRO A 42 13.88 -2.43 -8.03
C PRO A 42 14.24 -0.96 -8.31
N GLY A 43 14.69 -0.24 -7.28
CA GLY A 43 15.13 1.15 -7.38
C GLY A 43 14.08 2.21 -7.01
N GLU A 44 12.81 1.84 -6.81
CA GLU A 44 11.80 2.76 -6.28
C GLU A 44 12.03 3.02 -4.78
N ASN A 45 11.85 4.27 -4.34
CA ASN A 45 11.98 4.63 -2.93
C ASN A 45 10.68 4.30 -2.19
N PHE A 46 10.59 3.05 -1.72
CA PHE A 46 9.42 2.57 -0.99
C PHE A 46 9.59 2.74 0.53
N HIS A 47 8.67 3.50 1.14
CA HIS A 47 8.60 3.72 2.57
C HIS A 47 7.24 3.33 3.13
N ALA A 48 7.23 2.43 4.11
CA ALA A 48 6.04 2.17 4.93
C ALA A 48 5.99 3.20 6.07
N VAL A 49 4.96 4.06 6.07
CA VAL A 49 4.77 5.08 7.11
C VAL A 49 4.17 4.47 8.37
N GLY A 50 3.16 3.62 8.21
CA GLY A 50 2.47 3.00 9.33
C GLY A 50 1.27 2.15 8.93
N LYS A 51 0.72 1.43 9.91
CA LYS A 51 -0.49 0.63 9.76
C LYS A 51 -1.72 1.49 10.01
N VAL A 52 -2.74 1.33 9.17
CA VAL A 52 -4.07 1.93 9.41
C VAL A 52 -4.77 1.13 10.50
N ILE A 53 -5.20 1.80 11.57
CA ILE A 53 -5.87 1.18 12.72
C ILE A 53 -7.33 1.65 12.93
N LYS A 54 -7.69 2.79 12.35
CA LYS A 54 -9.01 3.40 12.53
C LYS A 54 -9.33 4.27 11.32
N VAL A 55 -10.62 4.34 10.99
CA VAL A 55 -11.20 5.34 10.11
C VAL A 55 -12.15 6.18 10.97
N LEU A 56 -12.05 7.49 10.86
CA LEU A 56 -13.03 8.42 11.43
C LEU A 56 -13.86 8.92 10.26
N SER A 57 -15.17 8.71 10.33
CA SER A 57 -16.12 9.18 9.32
C SER A 57 -17.20 9.95 10.05
N ASP A 58 -17.34 11.22 9.68
CA ASP A 58 -18.47 12.05 10.09
C ASP A 58 -19.41 12.08 8.88
N ILE A 59 -20.43 11.22 8.90
CA ILE A 59 -21.44 11.11 7.83
C ILE A 59 -22.75 11.67 8.37
#